data_AF-A0A524D553-F1
#
_entry.id   AF-A0A524D553-F1
#
_cell.length_a   1.000
_cell.length_b   1.000
_cell.length_c   1.000
_cell.angle_alpha   90.00
_cell.angle_beta   90.00
_cell.angle_gamma   90.00
#
_symmetry.space_group_name_H-M   'P 1'
#
loop_
_entity.id
_entity.type
_entity.pdbx_description
1 polymer ?
#
loop_
_entity_poly.entity_id
_entity_poly.type
_entity_poly.pdbx_seq_one_letter_code
_entity_poly.pdbx_strand_id
1 'polypeptide(L)'
;MSSETTSIGIKELLGADAAFSPLDSGLSLVLMQVPTGVNITTYEPSAENASFYNVDDGMVMWNASYFGDEDDYKIYFSSDEFPPPISLSRTFDPESVSVGGATTVTVTVTNEGDLPIQNLTLSDLGITQIYSTVSVSGDQVLEHLELEGGESVSISYTVTFPNEGSYTFPKATLLYEYDGVTYEKRSSTGSVVVSADPVSVLSQAIADGWPYTGGVIGLVAIVGIWQIVGLVRGAKSGGGQYYEV
;
A
#
# COMPACT_ATOMS: atom_id res chain seq x y z
N MET A 1 -15.75 -11.86 -27.46
CA MET A 1 -15.44 -12.26 -26.08
C MET A 1 -16.77 -12.48 -25.39
N SER A 2 -16.99 -13.64 -24.77
CA SER A 2 -18.15 -13.82 -23.88
C SER A 2 -17.77 -13.09 -22.60
N SER A 3 -18.44 -11.98 -22.26
CA SER A 3 -18.26 -11.36 -20.94
C SER A 3 -18.64 -12.41 -19.90
N GLU A 4 -17.72 -12.77 -19.00
CA GLU A 4 -18.10 -13.59 -17.86
C GLU A 4 -19.03 -12.75 -16.97
N THR A 5 -20.09 -13.37 -16.46
CA THR A 5 -21.03 -12.67 -15.57
C THR A 5 -20.54 -12.84 -14.14
N THR A 6 -20.31 -11.72 -13.45
CA THR A 6 -19.98 -11.69 -12.02
C THR A 6 -21.22 -11.30 -11.22
N SER A 7 -21.35 -11.82 -10.00
CA SER A 7 -22.49 -11.51 -9.13
C SER A 7 -22.04 -10.97 -7.77
N ILE A 8 -22.83 -10.07 -7.19
CA ILE A 8 -22.69 -9.67 -5.79
C ILE A 8 -24.01 -9.88 -5.06
N GLY A 9 -23.92 -10.54 -3.90
CA GLY A 9 -25.06 -10.87 -3.04
C GLY A 9 -25.09 -10.02 -1.77
N ILE A 10 -26.29 -9.77 -1.23
CA ILE A 10 -26.45 -9.04 0.04
C ILE A 10 -25.83 -9.81 1.20
N LYS A 11 -25.91 -11.14 1.20
CA LYS A 11 -25.25 -11.97 2.23
C LYS A 11 -23.75 -11.70 2.32
N GLU A 12 -23.07 -11.70 1.18
CA GLU A 12 -21.64 -11.45 1.11
C GLU A 12 -21.32 -10.02 1.58
N LEU A 13 -22.09 -9.03 1.13
CA LEU A 13 -21.93 -7.64 1.53
C LEU A 13 -22.11 -7.40 3.03
N LEU A 14 -23.01 -8.14 3.67
CA LEU A 14 -23.32 -8.00 5.10
C LEU A 14 -22.54 -8.98 5.98
N GLY A 15 -21.81 -9.94 5.40
CA GLY A 15 -21.21 -11.05 6.14
C GLY A 15 -22.25 -11.90 6.87
N ALA A 16 -23.43 -12.10 6.26
CA ALA A 16 -24.55 -12.81 6.86
C ALA A 16 -24.63 -14.26 6.35
N ASP A 17 -24.80 -15.21 7.28
CA ASP A 17 -24.96 -16.63 6.96
C ASP A 17 -26.43 -17.08 6.88
N ALA A 18 -27.35 -16.32 7.48
CA ALA A 18 -28.77 -16.66 7.55
C ALA A 18 -29.55 -16.14 6.32
N ALA A 19 -30.61 -16.85 5.93
CA ALA A 19 -31.57 -16.40 4.93
C ALA A 19 -32.29 -15.12 5.39
N PHE A 20 -32.82 -14.37 4.41
CA PHE A 20 -33.60 -13.17 4.66
C PHE A 20 -35.08 -13.49 4.73
N SER A 21 -35.67 -13.29 5.91
CA SER A 21 -37.10 -13.43 6.14
C SER A 21 -37.78 -12.06 6.22
N PRO A 22 -38.86 -11.81 5.46
CA PRO A 22 -39.64 -10.58 5.60
C PRO A 22 -40.42 -10.57 6.92
N LEU A 23 -40.99 -9.42 7.24
CA LEU A 23 -41.89 -9.29 8.40
C LEU A 23 -43.20 -10.05 8.14
N ASP A 24 -43.74 -10.70 9.19
CA ASP A 24 -45.04 -11.41 9.16
C ASP A 24 -46.24 -10.48 8.83
N SER A 25 -46.07 -9.17 9.01
CA SER A 25 -47.06 -8.16 8.64
C SER A 25 -46.38 -6.84 8.26
N GLY A 26 -47.00 -6.09 7.35
CA GLY A 26 -46.43 -4.89 6.77
C GLY A 26 -45.68 -5.17 5.46
N LEU A 27 -44.98 -4.17 4.95
CA LEU A 27 -44.19 -4.27 3.72
C LEU A 27 -42.70 -4.35 4.08
N SER A 28 -42.03 -5.38 3.58
CA SER A 28 -40.59 -5.53 3.60
C SER A 28 -40.04 -5.29 2.19
N LEU A 29 -39.11 -4.35 2.09
CA LEU A 29 -38.41 -4.02 0.85
C LEU A 29 -36.92 -4.25 1.03
N VAL A 30 -36.28 -4.73 -0.02
CA VAL A 30 -34.82 -4.79 -0.13
C VAL A 30 -34.44 -3.85 -1.26
N LEU A 31 -33.55 -2.91 -0.99
CA LEU A 31 -32.99 -2.01 -1.99
C LEU A 31 -31.47 -2.20 -2.03
N MET A 32 -30.95 -2.38 -3.23
CA MET A 32 -29.51 -2.35 -3.50
C MET A 32 -29.23 -1.21 -4.47
N GLN A 33 -28.35 -0.30 -4.05
CA GLN A 33 -27.86 0.78 -4.89
C GLN A 33 -26.46 0.44 -5.38
N VAL A 34 -26.26 0.59 -6.67
CA VAL A 34 -25.05 0.28 -7.40
C VAL A 34 -24.52 1.58 -8.00
N PRO A 35 -23.18 1.78 -8.07
CA PRO A 35 -22.64 2.97 -8.72
C PRO A 35 -23.20 3.16 -10.13
N THR A 36 -23.50 4.41 -10.48
CA THR A 36 -23.94 4.79 -11.83
C THR A 36 -22.87 4.39 -12.85
N GLY A 37 -23.28 3.71 -13.92
CA GLY A 37 -22.37 3.21 -14.96
C GLY A 37 -22.09 1.70 -14.89
N VAL A 38 -22.46 1.03 -13.81
CA VAL A 38 -22.49 -0.44 -13.73
C VAL A 38 -23.76 -0.92 -14.45
N ASN A 39 -23.59 -1.73 -15.48
CA ASN A 39 -24.66 -2.28 -16.28
C ASN A 39 -25.06 -3.67 -15.75
N ILE A 40 -26.11 -3.65 -14.94
CA ILE A 40 -26.68 -4.86 -14.35
C ILE A 40 -27.34 -5.68 -15.45
N THR A 41 -26.76 -6.85 -15.73
CA THR A 41 -27.24 -7.79 -16.75
C THR A 41 -28.49 -8.56 -16.30
N THR A 42 -28.53 -8.95 -15.03
CA THR A 42 -29.69 -9.60 -14.40
C THR A 42 -29.65 -9.43 -12.89
N TYR A 43 -30.74 -9.78 -12.21
CA TYR A 43 -30.84 -9.77 -10.75
C TYR A 43 -31.79 -10.88 -10.30
N GLU A 44 -31.53 -11.44 -9.12
CA GLU A 44 -32.28 -12.55 -8.56
C GLU A 44 -32.59 -12.31 -7.07
N PRO A 45 -33.81 -12.68 -6.60
CA PRO A 45 -34.92 -13.20 -7.39
C PRO A 45 -35.53 -12.12 -8.31
N SER A 46 -36.20 -12.51 -9.40
CA SER A 46 -36.91 -11.54 -10.26
C SER A 46 -38.33 -12.00 -10.55
N ALA A 47 -39.27 -11.07 -10.43
CA ALA A 47 -40.68 -11.27 -10.76
C ALA A 47 -41.32 -9.94 -11.17
N GLU A 48 -42.20 -10.02 -12.17
CA GLU A 48 -42.97 -8.88 -12.66
C GLU A 48 -43.78 -8.26 -11.51
N ASN A 49 -43.72 -6.92 -11.37
CA ASN A 49 -44.41 -6.15 -10.33
C ASN A 49 -43.96 -6.41 -8.87
N ALA A 50 -43.00 -7.31 -8.65
CA ALA A 50 -42.41 -7.56 -7.32
C ALA A 50 -40.91 -7.21 -7.25
N SER A 51 -40.30 -6.94 -8.39
CA SER A 51 -38.92 -6.50 -8.50
C SER A 51 -38.77 -5.49 -9.63
N PHE A 52 -37.83 -4.56 -9.49
CA PHE A 52 -37.59 -3.52 -10.49
C PHE A 52 -36.13 -3.07 -10.45
N TYR A 53 -35.55 -2.84 -11.63
CA TYR A 53 -34.26 -2.20 -11.80
C TYR A 53 -34.45 -0.83 -12.46
N ASN A 54 -34.00 0.21 -11.78
CA ASN A 54 -33.85 1.55 -12.33
C ASN A 54 -32.42 1.75 -12.83
N VAL A 55 -32.24 1.79 -14.16
CA VAL A 55 -30.94 2.00 -14.79
C VAL A 55 -30.38 3.40 -14.53
N ASP A 56 -31.24 4.43 -14.49
CA ASP A 56 -30.81 5.83 -14.33
C ASP A 56 -30.27 6.08 -12.91
N ASP A 57 -30.87 5.42 -11.92
CA ASP A 57 -30.49 5.53 -10.51
C ASP A 57 -29.52 4.43 -10.04
N GLY A 58 -29.20 3.46 -10.89
CA GLY A 58 -28.39 2.29 -10.53
C GLY A 58 -29.00 1.48 -9.37
N MET A 59 -30.33 1.37 -9.31
CA MET A 59 -31.02 0.81 -8.13
C MET A 59 -31.82 -0.44 -8.50
N VAL A 60 -31.58 -1.54 -7.78
CA VAL A 60 -32.44 -2.72 -7.81
C VAL A 60 -33.28 -2.77 -6.53
N MET A 61 -34.58 -2.98 -6.70
CA MET A 61 -35.55 -3.07 -5.61
C MET A 61 -36.31 -4.39 -5.68
N TRP A 62 -36.47 -5.04 -4.52
CA TRP A 62 -37.28 -6.23 -4.34
C TRP A 62 -38.35 -6.01 -3.27
N ASN A 63 -39.54 -6.48 -3.55
CA ASN A 63 -40.61 -6.67 -2.57
C ASN A 63 -40.38 -7.98 -1.83
N ALA A 64 -39.58 -7.95 -0.77
CA ALA A 64 -39.26 -9.15 0.02
C ALA A 64 -40.51 -9.81 0.62
N SER A 65 -41.55 -9.04 0.95
CA SER A 65 -42.84 -9.61 1.39
C SER A 65 -43.51 -10.48 0.34
N TYR A 66 -43.26 -10.25 -0.96
CA TYR A 66 -43.77 -11.09 -2.04
C TYR A 66 -42.95 -12.37 -2.20
N PHE A 67 -41.62 -12.26 -2.13
CA PHE A 67 -40.71 -13.38 -2.34
C PHE A 67 -40.69 -14.35 -1.14
N GLY A 68 -40.96 -13.86 0.07
CA GLY A 68 -40.89 -14.69 1.27
C GLY A 68 -39.44 -14.90 1.71
N ASP A 69 -39.16 -16.06 2.29
CA ASP A 69 -37.81 -16.42 2.72
C ASP A 69 -36.91 -16.61 1.50
N GLU A 70 -35.92 -15.73 1.35
CA GLU A 70 -34.95 -15.80 0.27
C GLU A 70 -33.57 -16.12 0.84
N ASP A 71 -32.85 -17.01 0.15
CA ASP A 71 -31.48 -17.33 0.55
C ASP A 71 -30.59 -16.09 0.39
N ASP A 72 -30.71 -15.36 -0.71
CA ASP A 72 -29.95 -14.13 -0.95
C ASP A 72 -30.64 -13.26 -2.03
N TYR A 73 -30.26 -11.99 -2.08
CA TYR A 73 -30.63 -11.08 -3.16
C TYR A 73 -29.35 -10.71 -3.91
N LYS A 74 -29.30 -11.05 -5.19
CA LYS A 74 -28.10 -10.95 -6.02
C LYS A 74 -28.33 -10.06 -7.22
N ILE A 75 -27.32 -9.29 -7.57
CA ILE A 75 -27.23 -8.66 -8.88
C ILE A 75 -26.09 -9.29 -9.67
N TYR A 76 -26.21 -9.25 -10.98
CA TYR A 76 -25.25 -9.80 -11.92
C TYR A 76 -24.86 -8.72 -12.90
N PHE A 77 -23.58 -8.57 -13.17
CA PHE A 77 -23.02 -7.57 -14.06
C PHE A 77 -21.93 -8.20 -14.92
N SER A 78 -21.55 -7.51 -16.00
CA SER A 78 -20.46 -7.99 -16.84
C SER A 78 -19.12 -7.77 -16.12
N SER A 79 -18.28 -8.80 -16.06
CA SER A 79 -17.02 -8.78 -15.31
C SER A 79 -16.05 -7.67 -15.73
N ASP A 80 -16.22 -7.16 -16.95
CA ASP A 80 -15.43 -6.08 -17.53
C ASP A 80 -15.93 -4.67 -17.17
N GLU A 81 -16.97 -4.52 -16.36
CA GLU A 81 -17.42 -3.19 -15.91
C GLU A 81 -16.53 -2.54 -14.85
N PHE A 82 -15.76 -3.36 -14.13
CA PHE A 82 -14.86 -2.87 -13.11
C PHE A 82 -13.42 -3.03 -13.57
N PRO A 83 -12.54 -2.06 -13.26
CA PRO A 83 -11.12 -2.26 -13.51
C PRO A 83 -10.65 -3.49 -12.72
N PRO A 84 -9.72 -4.27 -13.28
CA PRO A 84 -9.19 -5.42 -12.58
C PRO A 84 -8.51 -4.99 -11.27
N PRO A 85 -8.47 -5.87 -10.24
CA PRO A 85 -7.80 -5.57 -8.99
C PRO A 85 -6.29 -5.38 -9.22
N ILE A 86 -5.81 -4.14 -9.08
CA ILE A 86 -4.39 -3.82 -9.22
C ILE A 86 -3.72 -3.64 -7.86
N SER A 87 -2.66 -4.36 -7.53
CA SER A 87 -1.86 -4.08 -6.33
C SER A 87 -0.59 -3.30 -6.65
N LEU A 88 -0.18 -2.43 -5.72
CA LEU A 88 1.01 -1.57 -5.82
C LEU A 88 1.79 -1.67 -4.51
N SER A 89 2.99 -2.24 -4.59
CA SER A 89 3.87 -2.46 -3.44
C SER A 89 5.22 -1.80 -3.63
N ARG A 90 5.89 -1.49 -2.52
CA ARG A 90 7.26 -0.96 -2.52
C ARG A 90 8.08 -1.60 -1.41
N THR A 91 9.29 -1.99 -1.74
CA THR A 91 10.26 -2.59 -0.81
C THR A 91 11.60 -1.85 -0.84
N PHE A 92 12.34 -1.99 0.25
CA PHE A 92 13.64 -1.37 0.47
C PHE A 92 14.62 -2.46 0.90
N ASP A 93 15.71 -2.63 0.17
CA ASP A 93 16.74 -3.60 0.50
C ASP A 93 18.15 -3.00 0.39
N PRO A 94 18.87 -2.82 1.52
CA PRO A 94 18.41 -3.00 2.90
C PRO A 94 17.54 -1.83 3.41
N GLU A 95 16.69 -2.07 4.42
CA GLU A 95 15.86 -1.03 5.07
C GLU A 95 16.66 -0.06 5.98
N SER A 96 17.90 -0.42 6.30
CA SER A 96 18.81 0.42 7.06
C SER A 96 20.24 0.34 6.54
N VAL A 97 20.92 1.48 6.51
CA VAL A 97 22.29 1.62 6.01
C VAL A 97 23.11 2.54 6.91
N SER A 98 24.43 2.54 6.73
CA SER A 98 25.30 3.57 7.30
C SER A 98 25.35 4.80 6.38
N VAL A 99 25.83 5.94 6.89
CA VAL A 99 26.15 7.12 6.09
C VAL A 99 26.99 6.76 4.86
N GLY A 100 26.60 7.25 3.69
CA GLY A 100 27.19 6.91 2.39
C GLY A 100 26.74 5.57 1.82
N GLY A 101 25.96 4.80 2.57
CA GLY A 101 25.36 3.55 2.13
C GLY A 101 24.18 3.77 1.19
N ALA A 102 23.81 2.69 0.51
CA ALA A 102 22.77 2.69 -0.51
C ALA A 102 21.72 1.61 -0.27
N THR A 103 20.48 1.94 -0.59
CA THR A 103 19.33 1.04 -0.56
C THR A 103 18.79 0.86 -1.97
N THR A 104 18.49 -0.37 -2.34
CA THR A 104 17.71 -0.67 -3.55
C THR A 104 16.23 -0.55 -3.23
N VAL A 105 15.53 0.26 -4.02
CA VAL A 105 14.08 0.44 -3.95
C VAL A 105 13.47 -0.32 -5.11
N THR A 106 12.50 -1.18 -4.82
CA THR A 106 11.72 -1.88 -5.85
C THR A 106 10.26 -1.53 -5.68
N VAL A 107 9.63 -1.02 -6.74
CA VAL A 107 8.20 -0.71 -6.78
C VAL A 107 7.55 -1.63 -7.79
N THR A 108 6.58 -2.41 -7.35
CA THR A 108 5.93 -3.46 -8.15
C THR A 108 4.45 -3.19 -8.29
N VAL A 109 3.97 -3.26 -9.53
CA VAL A 109 2.56 -3.28 -9.89
C VAL A 109 2.19 -4.69 -10.28
N THR A 110 1.09 -5.20 -9.75
CA THR A 110 0.55 -6.52 -10.10
C THR A 110 -0.90 -6.36 -10.53
N ASN A 111 -1.24 -6.91 -11.69
CA ASN A 111 -2.61 -7.08 -12.11
C ASN A 111 -3.12 -8.42 -11.57
N GLU A 112 -3.92 -8.37 -10.51
CA GLU A 112 -4.45 -9.57 -9.83
C GLU A 112 -5.75 -10.08 -10.50
N GLY A 113 -6.26 -9.36 -11.50
CA GLY A 113 -7.40 -9.78 -12.31
C GLY A 113 -6.98 -10.52 -13.56
N ASP A 114 -7.98 -10.90 -14.36
CA ASP A 114 -7.79 -11.64 -15.62
C ASP A 114 -7.84 -10.75 -16.87
N LEU A 115 -8.22 -9.48 -16.72
CA LEU A 115 -8.35 -8.52 -17.82
C LEU A 115 -7.13 -7.58 -17.88
N PRO A 116 -6.67 -7.20 -19.09
CA PRO A 116 -5.53 -6.30 -19.24
C PRO A 116 -5.87 -4.87 -18.82
N ILE A 117 -4.84 -4.14 -18.37
CA ILE A 117 -4.87 -2.67 -18.23
C ILE A 117 -3.89 -2.03 -19.22
N GLN A 118 -4.23 -0.84 -19.68
CA GLN A 118 -3.47 -0.14 -20.72
C GLN A 118 -2.88 1.17 -20.21
N ASN A 119 -2.01 1.79 -21.00
CA ASN A 119 -1.41 3.10 -20.74
C ASN A 119 -0.82 3.23 -19.32
N LEU A 120 -0.26 2.14 -18.79
CA LEU A 120 0.28 2.08 -17.45
C LEU A 120 1.49 3.02 -17.34
N THR A 121 1.45 3.89 -16.33
CA THR A 121 2.53 4.79 -15.94
C THR A 121 2.79 4.68 -14.45
N LEU A 122 3.97 4.19 -14.08
CA LEU A 122 4.45 4.07 -12.70
C LEU A 122 5.57 5.07 -12.45
N SER A 123 5.49 5.84 -11.37
CA SER A 123 6.48 6.87 -11.01
C SER A 123 6.79 6.88 -9.51
N ASP A 124 8.07 6.89 -9.14
CA ASP A 124 8.54 7.08 -7.76
C ASP A 124 9.66 8.14 -7.67
N LEU A 125 9.35 9.37 -8.07
CA LEU A 125 10.30 10.49 -8.14
C LEU A 125 10.38 11.33 -6.85
N GLY A 126 9.57 11.03 -5.84
CA GLY A 126 9.36 11.94 -4.71
C GLY A 126 10.57 12.15 -3.80
N ILE A 127 11.50 11.17 -3.75
CA ILE A 127 12.60 11.21 -2.78
C ILE A 127 13.56 12.39 -3.02
N THR A 128 13.90 12.69 -4.27
CA THR A 128 14.82 13.80 -4.63
C THR A 128 14.16 15.18 -4.50
N GLN A 129 12.83 15.23 -4.49
CA GLN A 129 12.08 16.49 -4.28
C GLN A 129 12.12 16.93 -2.82
N ILE A 130 12.15 15.97 -1.88
CA ILE A 130 12.22 16.25 -0.44
C ILE A 130 13.67 16.36 0.04
N TYR A 131 14.55 15.48 -0.44
CA TYR A 131 15.93 15.41 0.02
C TYR A 131 16.90 15.70 -1.13
N SER A 132 17.30 16.97 -1.28
CA SER A 132 18.20 17.39 -2.36
C SER A 132 19.61 16.80 -2.30
N THR A 133 20.00 16.21 -1.16
CA THR A 133 21.33 15.64 -0.96
C THR A 133 21.42 14.16 -1.33
N VAL A 134 20.31 13.44 -1.42
CA VAL A 134 20.36 12.02 -1.81
C VAL A 134 20.67 11.89 -3.30
N SER A 135 21.40 10.84 -3.68
CA SER A 135 21.62 10.52 -5.08
C SER A 135 20.84 9.28 -5.46
N VAL A 136 20.19 9.33 -6.63
CA VAL A 136 19.45 8.20 -7.19
C VAL A 136 20.12 7.73 -8.47
N SER A 137 20.19 6.41 -8.66
CA SER A 137 20.71 5.76 -9.85
C SER A 137 19.72 4.69 -10.32
N GLY A 138 19.37 4.70 -11.61
CA GLY A 138 18.36 3.80 -12.19
C GLY A 138 17.06 4.52 -12.52
N ASP A 139 16.19 3.82 -13.25
CA ASP A 139 14.92 4.38 -13.70
C ASP A 139 13.90 4.40 -12.56
N GLN A 140 13.27 5.55 -12.38
CA GLN A 140 12.21 5.78 -11.39
C GLN A 140 10.83 5.91 -12.02
N VAL A 141 10.76 5.73 -13.34
CA VAL A 141 9.55 5.89 -14.15
C VAL A 141 9.49 4.77 -15.17
N LEU A 142 8.30 4.23 -15.36
CA LEU A 142 7.95 3.25 -16.38
C LEU A 142 6.63 3.69 -17.00
N GLU A 143 6.54 3.76 -18.32
CA GLU A 143 5.37 4.33 -19.01
C GLU A 143 4.95 3.51 -20.23
N HIS A 144 3.72 3.74 -20.69
CA HIS A 144 3.16 3.21 -21.94
C HIS A 144 3.17 1.69 -22.02
N LEU A 145 2.90 1.03 -20.89
CA LEU A 145 2.77 -0.42 -20.85
C LEU A 145 1.32 -0.86 -20.90
N GLU A 146 1.11 -2.01 -21.52
CA GLU A 146 -0.02 -2.87 -21.27
C GLU A 146 0.42 -3.92 -20.25
N LEU A 147 -0.44 -4.20 -19.26
CA LEU A 147 -0.19 -5.23 -18.25
C LEU A 147 -1.34 -6.21 -18.27
N GLU A 148 -1.06 -7.41 -18.77
CA GLU A 148 -2.03 -8.50 -18.88
C GLU A 148 -2.52 -8.97 -17.50
N GLY A 149 -3.64 -9.69 -17.50
CA GLY A 149 -4.16 -10.33 -16.29
C GLY A 149 -3.15 -11.30 -15.68
N GLY A 150 -2.99 -11.25 -14.36
CA GLY A 150 -2.05 -12.07 -13.60
C GLY A 150 -0.58 -11.66 -13.70
N GLU A 151 -0.23 -10.65 -14.51
CA GLU A 151 1.15 -10.22 -14.70
C GLU A 151 1.60 -9.17 -13.67
N SER A 152 2.91 -8.98 -13.59
CA SER A 152 3.54 -7.96 -12.74
C SER A 152 4.67 -7.26 -13.45
N VAL A 153 4.85 -5.98 -13.13
CA VAL A 153 5.97 -5.18 -13.61
C VAL A 153 6.56 -4.34 -12.49
N SER A 154 7.87 -4.11 -12.54
CA SER A 154 8.58 -3.38 -11.49
C SER A 154 9.56 -2.34 -12.06
N ILE A 155 9.71 -1.24 -11.34
CA ILE A 155 10.91 -0.40 -11.41
C ILE A 155 11.85 -0.75 -10.26
N SER A 156 13.15 -0.70 -10.51
CA SER A 156 14.18 -0.92 -9.50
C SER A 156 15.30 0.11 -9.66
N TYR A 157 15.60 0.83 -8.58
CA TYR A 157 16.62 1.87 -8.56
C TYR A 157 17.31 1.94 -7.21
N THR A 158 18.48 2.55 -7.17
CA THR A 158 19.31 2.66 -5.97
C THR A 158 19.32 4.09 -5.44
N VAL A 159 19.15 4.26 -4.13
CA VAL A 159 19.25 5.55 -3.44
C VAL A 159 20.43 5.51 -2.48
N THR A 160 21.33 6.50 -2.56
CA THR A 160 22.47 6.65 -1.64
C THR A 160 22.27 7.85 -0.73
N PHE A 161 22.56 7.68 0.56
CA PHE A 161 22.26 8.66 1.59
C PHE A 161 23.52 9.26 2.22
N PRO A 162 23.81 10.56 2.02
CA PRO A 162 25.06 11.15 2.50
C PRO A 162 25.03 11.57 3.98
N ASN A 163 23.87 11.63 4.62
CA ASN A 163 23.72 12.07 6.00
C ASN A 163 22.93 11.06 6.82
N GLU A 164 23.21 10.99 8.13
CA GLU A 164 22.40 10.20 9.06
C GLU A 164 20.98 10.76 9.18
N GLY A 165 20.02 9.90 9.51
CA GLY A 165 18.63 10.29 9.69
C GLY A 165 17.64 9.23 9.22
N SER A 166 16.35 9.58 9.30
CA SER A 166 15.27 8.78 8.71
C SER A 166 14.77 9.47 7.45
N TYR A 167 14.85 8.77 6.32
CA TYR A 167 14.41 9.28 5.02
C TYR A 167 13.07 8.66 4.67
N THR A 168 12.01 9.47 4.74
CA THR A 168 10.66 9.02 4.38
C THR A 168 10.43 9.21 2.90
N PHE A 169 10.09 8.13 2.22
CA PHE A 169 9.75 8.16 0.80
C PHE A 169 8.29 8.59 0.62
N PRO A 170 8.03 9.63 -0.22
CA PRO A 170 6.68 9.92 -0.70
C PRO A 170 6.06 8.69 -1.36
N LYS A 171 4.74 8.73 -1.56
CA LYS A 171 4.06 7.62 -2.23
C LYS A 171 4.47 7.57 -3.70
N ALA A 172 4.76 6.37 -4.21
CA ALA A 172 4.82 6.13 -5.64
C ALA A 172 3.40 6.29 -6.23
N THR A 173 3.32 6.74 -7.47
CA THR A 173 2.05 6.96 -8.19
C THR A 173 1.96 6.02 -9.37
N LEU A 174 0.83 5.35 -9.50
CA LEU A 174 0.45 4.53 -10.63
C LEU A 174 -0.76 5.15 -11.31
N LEU A 175 -0.65 5.38 -12.61
CA LEU A 175 -1.77 5.68 -13.50
C LEU A 175 -1.94 4.52 -14.46
N TYR A 176 -3.18 4.14 -14.76
CA TYR A 176 -3.49 3.17 -15.79
C TYR A 176 -4.87 3.48 -16.38
N GLU A 177 -5.13 2.96 -17.57
CA GLU A 177 -6.40 3.09 -18.26
C GLU A 177 -7.10 1.74 -18.31
N TYR A 178 -8.40 1.76 -18.06
CA TYR A 178 -9.29 0.64 -18.22
C TYR A 178 -10.63 1.16 -18.75
N ASP A 179 -11.12 0.55 -19.84
CA ASP A 179 -12.34 0.97 -20.56
C ASP A 179 -12.41 2.49 -20.85
N GLY A 180 -11.30 3.09 -21.29
CA GLY A 180 -11.21 4.51 -21.61
C GLY A 180 -11.20 5.45 -20.39
N VAL A 181 -11.23 4.92 -19.17
CA VAL A 181 -11.17 5.67 -17.91
C VAL A 181 -9.79 5.55 -17.29
N THR A 182 -9.21 6.68 -16.89
CA THR A 182 -7.94 6.71 -16.17
C THR A 182 -8.15 6.53 -14.67
N TYR A 183 -7.44 5.57 -14.09
CA TYR A 183 -7.41 5.30 -12.66
C TYR A 183 -6.06 5.66 -12.05
N GLU A 184 -6.09 6.10 -10.79
CA GLU A 184 -4.89 6.41 -10.01
C GLU A 184 -4.80 5.54 -8.76
N LYS A 185 -3.64 4.92 -8.53
CA LYS A 185 -3.26 4.30 -7.25
C LYS A 185 -1.98 4.92 -6.71
N ARG A 186 -1.84 4.87 -5.38
CA ARG A 186 -0.64 5.33 -4.68
C ARG A 186 -0.18 4.29 -3.68
N SER A 187 1.13 4.09 -3.59
CA SER A 187 1.72 3.14 -2.64
C SER A 187 1.52 3.60 -1.19
N SER A 188 1.87 2.75 -0.23
CA SER A 188 2.17 3.21 1.12
C SER A 188 3.47 4.03 1.15
N THR A 189 3.62 4.88 2.18
CA THR A 189 4.91 5.51 2.49
C THR A 189 5.85 4.48 3.11
N GLY A 190 7.15 4.57 2.81
CA GLY A 190 8.20 3.79 3.45
C GLY A 190 9.29 4.68 4.01
N SER A 191 10.22 4.13 4.79
CA SER A 191 11.37 4.90 5.28
C SER A 191 12.63 4.04 5.32
N VAL A 192 13.78 4.68 5.08
CA VAL A 192 15.11 4.07 5.26
C VAL A 192 15.80 4.79 6.40
N VAL A 193 16.36 4.03 7.33
CA VAL A 193 17.12 4.57 8.47
C VAL A 193 18.62 4.55 8.14
N VAL A 194 19.26 5.71 8.28
CA VAL A 194 20.68 5.89 8.03
C VAL A 194 21.38 6.18 9.36
N SER A 195 22.19 5.24 9.83
CA SER A 195 22.99 5.40 11.05
C SER A 195 24.39 5.95 10.75
N ALA A 196 25.02 6.58 11.73
CA ALA A 196 26.44 6.91 11.65
C ALA A 196 27.28 5.66 11.34
N ASP A 197 28.30 5.79 10.49
CA ASP A 197 29.24 4.69 10.23
C ASP A 197 30.10 4.44 11.49
N PRO A 198 30.00 3.27 12.13
CA PRO A 198 30.71 2.97 13.37
C PRO A 198 32.23 3.07 13.23
N VAL A 199 32.80 2.82 12.05
CA VAL A 199 34.25 2.92 11.82
C VAL A 199 34.68 4.38 11.77
N SER A 200 33.93 5.24 11.06
CA SER A 200 34.19 6.68 11.05
C SER A 200 34.03 7.31 12.43
N VAL A 201 32.98 6.96 13.18
CA VAL A 201 32.73 7.46 14.55
C VAL A 201 33.88 7.08 15.47
N LEU A 202 34.37 5.84 15.38
CA LEU A 202 35.52 5.38 16.16
C LEU A 202 36.81 6.13 15.78
N SER A 203 37.06 6.29 14.48
CA SER A 203 38.23 7.01 13.98
C SER A 203 38.23 8.48 14.44
N GLN A 204 37.06 9.12 14.40
CA GLN A 204 36.88 10.49 14.88
C GLN A 204 37.08 10.57 16.40
N ALA A 205 36.55 9.63 17.17
CA ALA A 205 36.75 9.61 18.63
C ALA A 205 38.25 9.44 19.01
N ILE A 206 39.01 8.67 18.23
CA ILE A 206 40.47 8.55 18.38
C ILE A 206 41.15 9.89 18.04
N ALA A 207 40.77 10.52 16.92
CA ALA A 207 41.34 11.81 16.50
C ALA A 207 41.02 12.94 17.50
N ASP A 208 39.83 12.95 18.09
CA ASP A 208 39.37 13.92 19.08
C ASP A 208 39.97 13.67 20.48
N GLY A 209 40.86 12.68 20.61
CA GLY A 209 41.63 12.44 21.84
C GLY A 209 40.80 11.90 22.99
N TRP A 210 39.72 11.16 22.72
CA TRP A 210 38.89 10.61 23.80
C TRP A 210 39.72 9.63 24.66
N PRO A 211 39.74 9.82 26.00
CA PRO A 211 40.77 9.25 26.88
C PRO A 211 40.73 7.71 27.05
N TYR A 212 39.71 7.02 26.53
CA TYR A 212 39.51 5.57 26.72
C TYR A 212 39.41 4.77 25.42
N THR A 213 39.77 5.36 24.27
CA THR A 213 39.64 4.70 22.96
C THR A 213 40.37 3.36 22.87
N GLY A 214 41.53 3.20 23.51
CA GLY A 214 42.26 1.93 23.55
C GLY A 214 41.57 0.78 24.32
N GLY A 215 40.76 1.08 25.34
CA GLY A 215 40.04 0.07 26.13
C GLY A 215 38.68 -0.31 25.52
N VAL A 216 38.05 0.62 24.81
CA VAL A 216 36.75 0.42 24.14
C VAL A 216 36.89 -0.48 22.91
N ILE A 217 37.99 -0.40 22.16
CA ILE A 217 38.25 -1.24 20.97
C ILE A 217 38.21 -2.74 21.28
N GLY A 218 38.74 -3.17 22.42
CA GLY A 218 38.70 -4.56 22.86
C GLY A 218 37.31 -5.05 23.27
N LEU A 219 36.44 -4.14 23.74
CA LEU A 219 35.04 -4.43 24.12
C LEU A 219 34.09 -4.40 22.91
N VAL A 220 34.28 -3.48 21.95
CA VAL A 220 33.43 -3.35 20.74
C VAL A 220 33.45 -4.63 19.89
N ALA A 221 34.60 -5.29 19.78
CA ALA A 221 34.72 -6.58 19.08
C ALA A 221 33.95 -7.73 19.76
N ILE A 222 33.57 -7.57 21.04
CA ILE A 222 32.97 -8.64 21.86
C ILE A 222 31.46 -8.43 22.09
N VAL A 223 30.93 -7.19 22.16
CA VAL A 223 29.55 -6.95 22.64
C VAL A 223 28.56 -6.32 21.63
N GLY A 224 29.01 -5.95 20.42
CA GLY A 224 28.12 -5.38 19.39
C GLY A 224 27.72 -3.90 19.62
N ILE A 225 27.53 -3.18 18.51
CA ILE A 225 27.45 -1.70 18.42
C ILE A 225 26.22 -1.10 19.14
N TRP A 226 25.15 -1.88 19.30
CA TRP A 226 23.85 -1.40 19.81
C TRP A 226 23.88 -0.84 21.24
N GLN A 227 24.77 -1.32 22.11
CA GLN A 227 24.83 -0.86 23.51
C GLN A 227 25.57 0.49 23.68
N ILE A 228 26.41 0.88 22.73
CA ILE A 228 27.26 2.09 22.84
C ILE A 228 26.47 3.37 22.55
N VAL A 229 25.52 3.32 21.61
CA VAL A 229 24.62 4.45 21.32
C VAL A 229 23.80 4.83 22.57
N GLY A 230 23.43 3.84 23.39
CA GLY A 230 22.76 4.05 24.69
C GLY A 230 23.62 4.78 25.71
N LEU A 231 24.93 4.50 25.76
CA LEU A 231 25.88 5.16 26.68
C LEU A 231 26.20 6.60 26.28
N VAL A 232 26.29 6.89 24.97
CA VAL A 232 26.51 8.26 24.46
C VAL A 232 25.32 9.18 24.76
N ARG A 233 24.08 8.65 24.72
CA ARG A 233 22.87 9.42 25.06
C ARG A 233 22.67 9.63 26.56
N GLY A 234 23.26 8.77 27.42
CA GLY A 234 23.16 8.88 28.88
C GLY A 234 24.20 9.79 29.56
N ALA A 235 25.27 10.19 28.87
CA ALA A 235 26.40 10.90 29.49
C ALA A 235 26.28 12.45 29.52
N LYS A 236 25.14 13.03 29.14
CA LYS A 236 24.85 14.46 29.36
C LYS A 236 24.02 14.67 30.62
N SER A 237 24.64 14.50 31.79
CA SER A 237 24.22 15.15 33.03
C SER A 237 25.49 15.46 33.84
N GLY A 238 25.96 16.69 33.70
CA GLY A 238 27.17 17.17 34.33
C GLY A 238 26.97 17.55 35.79
N GLY A 239 28.09 17.64 36.49
CA GLY A 239 28.20 18.38 37.74
C GLY A 239 28.88 17.59 38.83
N GLY A 240 30.22 17.68 38.89
CA GLY A 240 30.91 17.42 40.15
C GLY A 240 30.47 18.43 41.21
N GLN A 241 30.75 18.14 42.48
CA GLN A 241 31.39 19.05 43.45
C GLN A 241 31.73 18.31 44.77
N TYR A 242 33.04 18.24 45.04
CA TYR A 242 33.82 18.34 46.30
C TYR A 242 33.60 17.39 47.50
N TYR A 243 34.76 17.03 48.10
CA TYR A 243 34.95 16.28 49.36
C TYR A 243 34.87 17.17 50.62
N GLU A 244 34.31 16.61 51.71
CA GLU A 244 34.43 16.86 53.18
C GLU A 244 34.42 18.31 53.72
N VAL A 245 33.74 18.73 54.80
CA VAL A 245 32.93 18.15 55.91
C VAL A 245 31.65 18.98 56.04
#